data_AF-A0A7W6S276-F1
#
_entry.id   AF-A0A7W6S276-F1
#
_cell.length_a   1.000
_cell.length_b   1.000
_cell.length_c   1.000
_cell.angle_alpha   90.00
_cell.angle_beta   90.00
_cell.angle_gamma   90.00
#
_symmetry.space_group_name_H-M   'P 1'
#
loop_
_entity.id
_entity.type
_entity.pdbx_description
1 polymer ?
#
loop_
_entity_poly.entity_id
_entity_poly.type
_entity_poly.pdbx_seq_one_letter_code
_entity_poly.pdbx_strand_id
1 'polypeptide(L)' 'MRERGITRLDVRAVLQRGAVVRVEQPRFDETWNVRGRDGDGRPLEIVVVARDDALIVTVITAWEA' A
#
# COMPACT_ATOMS: atom_id res chain seq x y z
N MET A 1 14.83 6.22 -17.10
CA MET A 1 13.83 5.31 -16.51
C MET A 1 12.46 5.90 -16.77
N ARG A 2 11.57 5.22 -17.50
CA ARG A 2 10.21 5.74 -17.71
C ARG A 2 9.49 5.72 -16.35
N GLU A 3 8.92 6.86 -15.94
CA GLU A 3 7.84 6.90 -14.97
C GLU A 3 6.73 5.96 -15.46
N ARG A 4 6.78 4.68 -15.06
CA ARG A 4 5.62 3.80 -15.20
C ARG A 4 4.75 4.11 -13.99
N GLY A 5 3.62 4.77 -14.24
CA GLY A 5 2.62 5.01 -13.21
C GLY A 5 2.16 3.70 -12.56
N ILE A 6 1.87 3.77 -11.27
CA ILE A 6 1.33 2.64 -10.51
C ILE A 6 -0.13 2.48 -10.93
N THR A 7 -0.52 1.26 -11.29
CA THR A 7 -1.89 0.97 -11.70
C THR A 7 -2.72 0.45 -10.53
N ARG A 8 -4.06 0.49 -10.66
CA ARG A 8 -4.96 -0.17 -9.70
C ARG A 8 -4.70 -1.68 -9.57
N LEU A 9 -4.22 -2.32 -10.64
CA LEU A 9 -3.91 -3.75 -10.62
C LEU A 9 -2.69 -4.03 -9.74
N ASP A 10 -1.66 -3.17 -9.80
CA ASP A 10 -0.46 -3.26 -8.97
C ASP A 10 -0.82 -3.12 -7.49
N VAL A 11 -1.63 -2.11 -7.17
CA VAL A 11 -2.14 -1.87 -5.81
C VAL A 11 -2.91 -3.08 -5.30
N ARG A 12 -3.81 -3.64 -6.13
CA ARG A 12 -4.60 -4.84 -5.77
C ARG A 12 -3.70 -6.05 -5.54
N ALA A 13 -2.71 -6.28 -6.39
CA ALA A 13 -1.79 -7.40 -6.26
C ALA A 13 -1.04 -7.36 -4.92
N VAL A 14 -0.56 -6.17 -4.54
CA VAL A 14 0.15 -5.96 -3.27
C VAL A 14 -0.80 -6.10 -2.08
N LEU A 15 -2.01 -5.54 -2.13
CA LEU A 15 -2.98 -5.70 -1.02
C LEU A 15 -3.45 -7.14 -0.82
N GLN A 16 -3.47 -7.97 -1.88
CA GLN A 16 -3.87 -9.37 -1.79
C GLN A 16 -2.77 -10.31 -1.28
N ARG A 17 -1.49 -9.96 -1.49
CA ARG A 17 -0.35 -10.88 -1.27
C ARG A 17 0.73 -10.31 -0.35
N GLY A 18 0.67 -9.02 -0.06
CA GLY A 18 1.62 -8.32 0.79
C GLY A 18 1.41 -8.62 2.27
N ALA A 19 2.33 -8.12 3.08
CA ALA A 19 2.29 -8.23 4.53
C ALA A 19 2.08 -6.84 5.14
N VAL A 20 1.24 -6.76 6.17
CA VAL A 20 1.16 -5.58 7.04
C VAL A 20 2.45 -5.53 7.86
N VAL A 21 3.25 -4.48 7.68
CA VAL A 21 4.55 -4.29 8.35
C VAL A 21 4.51 -3.24 9.45
N ARG A 22 3.49 -2.38 9.45
CA ARG A 22 3.27 -1.34 10.47
C ARG A 22 1.79 -1.10 10.64
N VAL A 23 1.37 -0.88 11.88
CA VAL A 23 0.01 -0.48 12.26
C VAL A 23 0.12 0.72 13.19
N GLU A 24 -0.61 1.79 12.90
CA GLU A 24 -0.74 2.97 13.75
C GLU A 24 -2.22 3.23 14.01
N GLN A 25 -2.61 3.42 15.28
CA GLN A 25 -4.02 3.64 15.65
C GLN A 25 -4.20 4.97 16.41
N PRO A 26 -4.04 6.14 15.76
CA PRO A 26 -4.32 7.41 16.38
C PRO A 26 -5.84 7.62 16.57
N ARG A 27 -6.36 7.25 17.75
CA ARG A 27 -7.67 7.55 18.41
C ARG A 27 -8.99 7.37 17.62
N PHE A 28 -9.01 7.59 16.30
CA PHE A 28 -10.16 7.54 15.39
C PHE A 28 -9.81 6.96 14.00
N ASP A 29 -8.53 6.97 13.61
CA ASP A 29 -8.07 6.40 12.34
C ASP A 29 -7.13 5.22 12.63
N GLU A 30 -7.22 4.15 11.85
CA GLU A 30 -6.25 3.05 11.84
C GLU A 30 -5.48 3.05 10.52
N THR A 31 -4.16 3.18 10.59
CA THR A 31 -3.27 3.20 9.44
C THR A 31 -2.46 1.91 9.38
N TRP A 32 -2.45 1.25 8.22
CA TRP A 32 -1.66 0.06 7.93
C TRP A 32 -0.67 0.33 6.81
N ASN A 33 0.60 -0.02 7.02
CA ASN A 33 1.57 -0.09 5.94
C ASN A 33 1.64 -1.53 5.44
N VAL A 34 1.30 -1.76 4.19
CA VAL A 34 1.39 -3.04 3.51
C VAL A 34 2.58 -3.02 2.57
N ARG A 35 3.52 -3.95 2.75
CA ARG A 35 4.64 -4.15 1.82
C ARG A 35 4.44 -5.42 1.03
N GLY A 36 4.73 -5.36 -0.26
CA GLY A 36 4.66 -6.54 -1.12
C GLY A 36 5.31 -6.27 -2.47
N ARG A 37 5.01 -7.16 -3.42
CA ARG A 37 5.41 -7.02 -4.82
C ARG A 37 4.19 -6.88 -5.71
N ASP A 38 4.28 -6.02 -6.71
CA ASP A 38 3.24 -5.87 -7.73
C ASP A 38 3.22 -7.05 -8.72
N GLY A 39 2.38 -6.95 -9.76
CA GLY A 39 2.27 -7.98 -10.80
C GLY A 39 3.55 -8.22 -11.60
N ASP A 40 4.42 -7.21 -11.68
CA ASP A 40 5.72 -7.25 -12.35
C ASP A 40 6.86 -7.67 -11.40
N GLY A 41 6.54 -7.97 -10.12
CA GLY A 41 7.52 -8.36 -9.10
C GLY A 41 8.27 -7.19 -8.45
N ARG A 42 7.88 -5.94 -8.73
CA ARG A 42 8.50 -4.73 -8.17
C ARG A 42 8.06 -4.51 -6.73
N PRO A 43 8.97 -4.15 -5.80
CA PRO A 43 8.58 -3.85 -4.42
C PRO A 43 7.71 -2.60 -4.38
N LEU A 44 6.66 -2.64 -3.57
CA LEU A 44 5.73 -1.54 -3.37
C LEU A 44 5.28 -1.50 -1.90
N GLU A 45 5.16 -0.30 -1.35
CA GLU A 45 4.54 -0.04 -0.06
C GLU A 45 3.21 0.69 -0.28
N ILE A 46 2.18 0.32 0.47
CA ILE A 46 0.85 0.92 0.41
C ILE A 46 0.45 1.31 1.82
N VAL A 47 -0.05 2.53 1.97
CA VAL A 47 -0.63 2.99 3.23
C VAL A 47 -2.15 2.94 3.12
N VAL A 48 -2.77 2.11 3.95
CA VAL A 48 -4.23 2.01 4.06
C VAL A 48 -4.66 2.74 5.31
N VAL A 49 -5.57 3.69 5.18
CA VAL A 49 -6.19 4.38 6.31
C VAL A 49 -7.63 3.89 6.40
N ALA A 50 -7.93 3.13 7.45
CA ALA A 50 -9.28 2.75 7.84
C ALA A 50 -9.89 3.84 8.71
N ARG A 51 -11.04 4.33 8.28
CA ARG A 51 -11.94 5.22 9.01
C ARG A 51 -13.25 4.47 9.27
N ASP A 52 -14.05 4.97 10.19
CA ASP A 52 -15.31 4.33 10.61
C ASP A 52 -16.25 3.98 9.45
N ASP A 53 -16.29 4.78 8.37
CA ASP A 53 -17.18 4.61 7.22
C ASP A 53 -16.46 4.37 5.89
N ALA A 54 -15.12 4.39 5.86
CA ALA A 54 -14.36 4.33 4.62
C ALA A 54 -12.97 3.73 4.77
N LEU A 55 -12.51 3.04 3.73
CA LEU A 55 -11.11 2.65 3.55
C LEU A 55 -10.47 3.55 2.49
N ILE A 56 -9.52 4.38 2.91
CA ILE A 56 -8.72 5.23 2.02
C ILE A 56 -7.40 4.52 1.76
N VAL A 57 -7.17 4.13 0.51
CA VAL A 57 -5.91 3.51 0.08
C VAL A 57 -5.02 4.57 -0.54
N THR A 58 -3.97 4.95 0.17
CA THR A 58 -2.93 5.87 -0.30
C THR A 58 -1.72 5.06 -0.74
N VAL A 59 -1.36 5.17 -2.02
CA VAL A 59 -0.19 4.46 -2.54
C VAL A 59 1.05 5.32 -2.29
N ILE A 60 1.99 4.80 -1.49
CA ILE A 60 3.26 5.48 -1.22
C ILE A 60 4.38 4.59 -1.76
N THR A 61 4.86 4.85 -2.97
CA THR A 61 6.03 4.12 -3.48
C THR A 61 7.27 4.46 -2.67
N ALA A 62 7.71 3.51 -1.86
CA ALA A 62 9.09 3.43 -1.40
C ALA A 62 9.86 2.52 -2.36
N TRP A 63 10.81 3.10 -3.09
CA TRP A 63 11.78 2.34 -3.87
C TRP A 63 12.77 1.70 -2.89
N GLU A 64 12.96 0.38 -2.96
CA GLU A 64 14.21 -0.21 -2.44
C GLU A 64 15.35 0.30 -3.32
N ALA A 65 16.39 0.85 -2.69
CA ALA A 65 17.61 1.30 -3.33
C ALA A 65 18.46 0.11 -3.81
#